data_AF-A0A1N7AM41-F1
#
_entry.id   AF-A0A1N7AM41-F1
#
_cell.length_a   1.000
_cell.length_b   1.000
_cell.length_c   1.000
_cell.angle_alpha   90.00
_cell.angle_beta   90.00
_cell.angle_gamma   90.00
#
_symmetry.space_group_name_H-M   'P 1'
#
loop_
_entity.id
_entity.type
_entity.pdbx_description
1 polymer ?
#
loop_
_entity_poly.entity_id
_entity_poly.type
_entity_poly.pdbx_seq_one_letter_code
_entity_poly.pdbx_strand_id
1 'polypeptide(L)'
;MKELERIQKALRHSNTLVLKDCEKKVECSFIKEGLVYDNFQIENNVLATALQEASLNGIVEGLHFERLKNTYEWFALRVKSRMLLDTLK
;
A
#
# COMPACT_ATOMS: atom_id res chain seq x y z
N MET A 1 11.02 4.56 1.79
CA MET A 1 10.61 5.96 1.54
C MET A 1 10.08 6.15 0.12
N LYS A 2 10.85 5.83 -0.93
CA LYS A 2 10.39 5.91 -2.33
C LYS A 2 9.09 5.13 -2.60
N GLU A 3 8.94 3.94 -2.02
CA GLU A 3 7.69 3.16 -2.14
C GLU A 3 6.48 3.88 -1.54
N LEU A 4 6.64 4.51 -0.36
CA LEU A 4 5.55 5.27 0.27
C LEU A 4 5.13 6.47 -0.57
N GLU A 5 6.07 7.18 -1.18
CA GLU A 5 5.78 8.30 -2.09
C GLU A 5 5.06 7.81 -3.36
N ARG A 6 5.50 6.67 -3.91
CA ARG A 6 4.87 6.06 -5.09
C ARG A 6 3.44 5.63 -4.82
N ILE A 7 3.18 4.97 -3.68
CA ILE A 7 1.83 4.61 -3.24
C ILE A 7 0.98 5.88 -3.10
N GLN A 8 1.48 6.93 -2.44
CA GLN A 8 0.72 8.16 -2.27
C GLN A 8 0.29 8.76 -3.60
N LYS A 9 1.21 8.80 -4.57
CA LYS A 9 0.93 9.27 -5.92
C LYS A 9 -0.12 8.38 -6.59
N ALA A 10 0.02 7.06 -6.50
CA ALA A 10 -0.91 6.12 -7.12
C ALA A 10 -2.32 6.21 -6.52
N LEU A 11 -2.45 6.30 -5.19
CA LEU A 11 -3.74 6.48 -4.49
C LEU A 11 -4.49 7.75 -4.93
N ARG A 12 -3.79 8.81 -5.32
CA ARG A 12 -4.41 10.04 -5.82
C ARG A 12 -5.04 9.87 -7.21
N HIS A 13 -4.59 8.89 -7.98
CA HIS A 13 -4.97 8.69 -9.38
C HIS A 13 -5.74 7.39 -9.63
N SER A 14 -5.94 6.55 -8.61
CA SER A 14 -6.67 5.28 -8.70
C SER A 14 -7.89 5.26 -7.78
N ASN A 15 -8.72 4.23 -7.89
CA ASN A 15 -9.89 4.00 -7.02
C ASN A 15 -9.92 2.60 -6.39
N THR A 16 -9.03 1.71 -6.82
CA THR A 16 -8.85 0.38 -6.24
C THR A 16 -7.37 0.06 -6.11
N LEU A 17 -7.00 -0.63 -5.04
CA LEU A 17 -5.68 -1.23 -4.83
C LEU A 17 -5.86 -2.74 -4.72
N VAL A 18 -5.08 -3.49 -5.50
CA VAL A 18 -5.02 -4.94 -5.47
C VAL A 18 -3.63 -5.36 -5.01
N LEU A 19 -3.58 -6.24 -4.01
CA LEU A 19 -2.40 -6.83 -3.43
C LEU A 19 -2.41 -8.31 -3.79
N LYS A 20 -1.31 -8.77 -4.37
CA LYS A 20 -1.11 -10.16 -4.73
C LYS A 20 0.14 -10.67 -4.02
N ASP A 21 -0.02 -11.75 -3.26
CA ASP A 21 1.10 -12.45 -2.68
C ASP A 21 1.84 -13.22 -3.78
N CYS A 22 3.11 -12.89 -3.99
CA CYS A 22 3.99 -13.50 -4.97
C CYS A 22 5.19 -14.10 -4.24
N GLU A 23 5.13 -15.40 -3.90
CA GLU A 23 6.12 -16.24 -3.20
C GLU A 23 6.78 -15.66 -1.93
N LYS A 24 7.45 -14.50 -2.04
CA LYS A 24 8.20 -13.82 -0.98
C LYS A 24 7.96 -12.31 -0.89
N LYS A 25 7.17 -11.72 -1.79
CA LYS A 25 6.87 -10.28 -1.79
C LYS A 25 5.42 -10.03 -2.18
N VAL A 26 4.93 -8.84 -1.87
CA VAL A 26 3.59 -8.40 -2.24
C VAL A 26 3.69 -7.52 -3.48
N GLU A 27 3.02 -7.91 -4.56
CA GLU A 27 2.80 -7.04 -5.71
C GLU A 27 1.58 -6.15 -5.44
N CYS A 28 1.73 -4.85 -5.61
CA CYS A 28 0.62 -3.91 -5.51
C CYS A 28 0.29 -3.33 -6.88
N SER A 29 -1.00 -3.31 -7.20
CA SER A 29 -1.55 -2.79 -8.44
C SER A 29 -2.63 -1.77 -8.12
N PHE A 30 -2.49 -0.58 -8.65
CA PHE A 30 -3.44 0.52 -8.51
C PHE A 30 -4.29 0.58 -9.77
N ILE A 31 -5.60 0.42 -9.63
CA ILE A 31 -6.55 0.37 -10.73
C ILE A 31 -7.37 1.66 -10.76
N LYS A 32 -7.52 2.24 -11.95
CA LYS A 32 -8.42 3.35 -12.24
C LYS A 32 -9.38 2.93 -13.34
N GLU A 33 -10.69 2.94 -13.08
CA GLU A 33 -11.73 2.69 -14.10
C GLU A 33 -11.51 1.37 -14.87
N GLY A 34 -11.02 0.33 -14.19
CA GLY A 34 -10.75 -0.99 -14.77
C GLY A 34 -9.38 -1.16 -15.44
N LEU A 35 -8.54 -0.11 -15.47
CA LEU A 35 -7.19 -0.15 -16.02
C LEU A 35 -6.12 -0.03 -14.94
N VAL A 36 -5.01 -0.75 -15.09
CA VAL A 36 -3.86 -0.62 -14.18
C VAL A 36 -3.17 0.73 -14.44
N TYR A 37 -3.21 1.61 -13.45
CA TYR A 37 -2.55 2.91 -13.46
C TYR A 37 -1.08 2.81 -13.07
N ASP A 38 -0.77 2.05 -12.02
CA ASP A 38 0.59 1.79 -11.57
C ASP A 38 0.68 0.40 -10.95
N ASN A 39 1.81 -0.28 -11.12
CA ASN A 39 2.10 -1.53 -10.43
C ASN A 39 3.57 -1.60 -10.03
N PHE A 40 3.83 -2.26 -8.90
CA PHE A 40 5.17 -2.62 -8.49
C PHE A 40 5.18 -3.63 -7.36
N GLN A 41 6.33 -4.25 -7.20
CA GLN A 41 6.60 -5.13 -6.10
C GLN A 41 7.06 -4.32 -4.88
N ILE A 42 6.47 -4.60 -3.73
CA ILE A 42 6.86 -4.01 -2.46
C ILE A 42 8.03 -4.81 -1.90
N GLU A 43 9.17 -4.16 -1.70
CA GLU A 43 10.38 -4.74 -1.13
C GLU A 43 10.36 -4.72 0.39
N ASN A 44 9.74 -3.69 0.96
CA ASN A 44 9.69 -3.55 2.41
C ASN A 44 8.57 -4.40 3.03
N ASN A 45 8.96 -5.41 3.81
CA ASN A 45 8.01 -6.32 4.47
C ASN A 45 7.05 -5.59 5.44
N VAL A 46 7.51 -4.57 6.15
CA VAL A 46 6.67 -3.81 7.09
C VAL A 46 5.54 -3.09 6.34
N LEU A 47 5.87 -2.47 5.20
CA LEU A 47 4.91 -1.83 4.31
C LEU A 47 3.96 -2.83 3.67
N ALA A 48 4.48 -3.96 3.18
CA ALA A 48 3.71 -5.03 2.58
C ALA A 48 2.66 -5.58 3.57
N THR A 49 3.08 -5.91 4.80
CA THR A 49 2.18 -6.36 5.86
C THR A 49 1.15 -5.31 6.22
N ALA A 50 1.55 -4.04 6.36
CA ALA A 50 0.61 -2.98 6.72
C ALA A 50 -0.47 -2.75 5.63
N LEU A 51 -0.13 -2.89 4.35
CA LEU A 51 -1.10 -2.82 3.27
C LEU A 51 -2.00 -4.05 3.23
N GLN A 52 -1.45 -5.25 3.45
CA GLN A 52 -2.24 -6.48 3.55
C GLN A 52 -3.27 -6.38 4.69
N GLU A 53 -2.86 -5.90 5.87
CA GLU A 53 -3.74 -5.63 7.01
C GLU A 53 -4.82 -4.58 6.70
N ALA A 54 -4.56 -3.64 5.79
CA ALA A 54 -5.52 -2.63 5.36
C ALA A 54 -6.48 -3.14 4.27
N SER A 55 -6.26 -4.34 3.75
CA SER A 55 -7.03 -4.94 2.65
C SER A 55 -8.02 -6.01 3.13
N LEU A 56 -9.03 -6.25 2.29
CA LEU A 56 -9.95 -7.38 2.43
C LEU A 56 -9.65 -8.38 1.31
N ASN A 57 -9.05 -9.52 1.66
CA ASN A 57 -8.61 -10.55 0.70
C ASN A 57 -7.71 -9.97 -0.42
N GLY A 58 -6.80 -9.06 -0.06
CA GLY A 58 -5.90 -8.42 -1.02
C GLY A 58 -6.54 -7.30 -1.84
N ILE A 59 -7.80 -6.92 -1.59
CA ILE A 59 -8.47 -5.84 -2.33
C ILE A 59 -8.79 -4.69 -1.36
N VAL A 60 -8.48 -3.47 -1.79
CA VAL A 60 -8.89 -2.22 -1.13
C VAL A 60 -9.69 -1.41 -2.15
N GLU A 61 -10.99 -1.28 -1.95
CA GLU A 61 -11.89 -0.55 -2.84
C GLU A 61 -12.98 0.21 -2.06
N GLY A 62 -13.71 1.07 -2.77
CA GLY A 62 -14.83 1.83 -2.19
C GLY A 62 -14.45 2.60 -0.93
N LEU A 63 -15.23 2.43 0.15
CA LEU A 63 -15.00 3.13 1.41
C LEU A 63 -13.63 2.82 2.03
N HIS A 64 -13.11 1.60 1.88
CA HIS A 64 -11.80 1.22 2.41
C HIS A 64 -10.67 1.94 1.67
N PHE A 65 -10.81 2.08 0.35
CA PHE A 65 -9.85 2.82 -0.47
C PHE A 65 -9.85 4.30 -0.13
N GLU A 66 -11.03 4.92 -0.05
CA GLU A 66 -11.17 6.33 0.33
C GLU A 66 -10.62 6.58 1.74
N ARG A 67 -10.86 5.67 2.69
CA ARG A 67 -10.26 5.75 4.02
C ARG A 67 -8.74 5.71 3.95
N LEU A 68 -8.16 4.71 3.28
CA LEU A 68 -6.71 4.56 3.14
C LEU A 68 -6.08 5.81 2.52
N LYS A 69 -6.67 6.32 1.43
CA LYS A 69 -6.24 7.54 0.74
C LYS A 69 -6.28 8.77 1.64
N ASN A 70 -7.37 8.98 2.36
CA ASN A 70 -7.54 10.15 3.23
C ASN A 70 -6.70 10.09 4.51
N THR A 71 -6.40 8.89 5.01
CA THR A 71 -5.54 8.70 6.19
C THR A 71 -4.11 8.29 5.85
N TYR A 72 -3.69 8.47 4.60
CA TYR A 72 -2.43 7.91 4.12
C TYR A 72 -1.20 8.44 4.87
N GLU A 73 -1.20 9.71 5.28
CA GLU A 73 -0.10 10.29 6.06
C GLU A 73 0.08 9.57 7.40
N TRP A 74 -1.02 9.26 8.09
CA TRP A 74 -1.00 8.48 9.33
C TRP A 74 -0.53 7.05 9.11
N PHE A 75 -0.99 6.42 8.01
CA PHE A 75 -0.53 5.11 7.60
C PHE A 75 1.00 5.11 7.36
N ALA A 76 1.50 6.07 6.59
CA ALA A 76 2.92 6.21 6.28
C ALA A 76 3.76 6.48 7.54
N LEU A 77 3.27 7.31 8.47
CA LEU A 77 3.93 7.54 9.75
C LEU A 77 4.06 6.24 10.56
N ARG A 78 2.96 5.48 10.69
CA ARG A 78 2.96 4.19 11.42
C ARG A 78 3.97 3.20 10.81
N VAL A 79 4.03 3.10 9.48
CA VAL A 79 5.00 2.25 8.78
C VAL A 79 6.43 2.71 9.08
N LYS A 80 6.73 4.01 8.95
CA LYS A 80 8.06 4.58 9.22
C LYS A 80 8.49 4.33 10.68
N SER A 81 7.60 4.55 11.65
CA SER A 81 7.88 4.32 13.06
C SER A 81 8.20 2.85 13.34
N ARG A 82 7.48 1.91 12.72
CA ARG A 82 7.75 0.47 12.87
C ARG A 82 9.09 0.08 12.22
N MET A 83 9.39 0.58 11.02
CA MET A 83 10.69 0.37 10.36
C MET A 83 11.86 0.89 11.21
N LEU A 84 11.71 2.07 11.82
CA LEU A 84 12.73 2.62 12.71
C LEU A 84 12.93 1.74 13.95
N LEU A 85 11.85 1.29 14.57
CA LEU A 85 11.91 0.38 15.72
C LEU A 85 12.65 -0.92 15.39
N ASP A 86 12.39 -1.50 14.21
CA ASP A 86 13.05 -2.72 13.77
C ASP A 86 14.54 -2.52 13.46
N THR A 87 14.96 -1.29 13.15
CA THR A 87 16.37 -0.94 12.91
C THR A 87 17.14 -0.70 14.22
N LEU A 88 16.44 -0.30 15.29
CA LEU A 88 17.04 -0.03 16.59
C LEU A 88 17.12 -1.26 17.51
N LYS A 89 16.51 -2.38 17.10
CA LYS A 89 16.58 -3.68 17.77
C LYS A 89 17.71 -4.52 17.19
#